data_AF-A0A817C7A0-F1
#
_entry.id   AF-A0A817C7A0-F1
#
_cell.length_a   1.000
_cell.length_b   1.000
_cell.length_c   1.000
_cell.angle_alpha   90.00
_cell.angle_beta   90.00
_cell.angle_gamma   90.00
#
_symmetry.space_group_name_H-M   'P 1'
#
loop_
_entity.id
_entity.type
_entity.pdbx_description
1 polymer ?
#
loop_
_entity_poly.entity_id
_entity_poly.type
_entity_poly.pdbx_seq_one_letter_code
_entity_poly.pdbx_strand_id
1 'polypeptide(L)'
;MSIIHRRFDCSQSVAGIKHLYLELTNKEQSKRRCIMDIMSHSLLHFIKNPSSERLFDVQIKSKNLTFDDLSELRDRARLIGYSNTHNKNQDHYLEIQKLESFVELVGVIEGILKNLSSLYTAGFPTVTDIIYNQDVTCNEGNYDNLRQLYKTLEEKLELWEQQLCVMYQIYPELTYFSYEQFQMVESFIYNVKIEEKHPGYHLLKYIGFEPDLLQQINLPPKSKDENERLENLGKILKTQRSISDDLEEILEDSFIPTVSIFALSYSSMRSIHLLSLET
;
A
#
# COMPACT_ATOMS: atom_id res chain seq x y z
N MET A 1 9.72 2.55 72.29
CA MET A 1 10.28 1.61 71.30
C MET A 1 10.48 2.33 69.98
N SER A 2 11.62 2.11 69.35
CA SER A 2 12.24 2.92 68.32
C SER A 2 11.46 2.97 67.00
N ILE A 3 11.10 4.18 66.54
CA ILE A 3 10.89 4.49 65.13
C ILE A 3 12.25 5.01 64.62
N ILE A 4 13.21 4.09 64.39
CA ILE A 4 14.50 4.44 63.79
C ILE A 4 14.38 4.28 62.28
N HIS A 5 14.32 5.44 61.62
CA HIS A 5 14.92 5.76 60.32
C HIS A 5 15.21 4.58 59.38
N ARG A 6 14.29 4.30 58.45
CA ARG A 6 14.67 3.94 57.08
C ARG A 6 14.80 5.21 56.26
N ARG A 7 15.94 5.90 56.38
CA ARG A 7 16.40 6.74 55.28
C ARG A 7 16.86 5.77 54.19
N PHE A 8 16.04 5.59 53.15
CA PHE A 8 16.56 5.06 51.89
C PHE A 8 17.64 6.04 51.44
N ASP A 9 18.88 5.59 51.49
CA ASP A 9 20.05 6.42 51.27
C ASP A 9 20.10 6.74 49.77
N CYS A 10 19.49 7.87 49.35
CA CYS A 10 19.55 8.37 47.98
C CYS A 10 21.00 8.44 47.47
N SER A 11 21.97 8.57 48.39
CA SER A 11 23.41 8.54 48.13
C SER A 11 23.88 7.26 47.42
N GLN A 12 23.30 6.09 47.70
CA GLN A 12 23.64 4.83 47.03
C GLN A 12 23.09 4.78 45.60
N SER A 13 21.94 5.41 45.36
CA SER A 13 21.31 5.49 44.04
C SER A 13 21.91 6.58 43.15
N VAL A 14 22.63 7.57 43.70
CA VAL A 14 23.18 8.71 42.94
C VAL A 14 24.12 8.26 41.81
N ALA A 15 24.96 7.24 42.04
CA ALA A 15 25.85 6.72 41.01
C ALA A 15 25.05 6.11 39.83
N GLY A 16 24.01 5.33 40.14
CA GLY A 16 23.10 4.76 39.14
C GLY A 16 22.30 5.84 38.40
N ILE A 17 21.80 6.86 39.11
CA ILE A 17 21.09 8.00 38.52
C ILE A 17 22.02 8.79 37.59
N LYS A 18 23.28 9.03 37.98
CA LYS A 18 24.27 9.71 37.14
C LYS A 18 24.58 8.90 35.87
N HIS A 19 24.78 7.59 36.00
CA HIS A 19 25.00 6.72 34.85
C HIS A 19 23.81 6.76 33.89
N LEU A 20 22.59 6.58 34.42
CA LEU A 20 21.36 6.66 33.64
C LEU A 20 21.21 8.02 32.93
N TYR A 21 21.47 9.12 33.64
CA TYR A 21 21.43 10.46 33.08
C TYR A 21 22.43 10.63 31.92
N LEU A 22 23.67 10.18 32.08
CA LEU A 22 24.69 10.23 31.03
C LEU A 22 24.29 9.38 29.81
N GLU A 23 23.80 8.17 30.05
CA GLU A 23 23.35 7.27 28.98
C GLU A 23 22.19 7.89 28.19
N LEU A 24 21.18 8.42 28.88
CA LEU A 24 20.05 9.12 28.26
C LEU A 24 20.53 10.35 27.48
N THR A 25 21.42 11.16 28.06
CA THR A 25 21.97 12.35 27.40
C THR A 25 22.74 11.99 26.14
N ASN A 26 23.52 10.91 26.16
CA ASN A 26 24.25 10.42 24.99
C ASN A 26 23.31 9.91 23.90
N LYS A 27 22.28 9.14 24.26
CA LYS A 27 21.25 8.68 23.32
C LYS A 27 20.52 9.86 22.67
N GLU A 28 20.20 10.87 23.45
CA GLU A 28 19.57 12.11 22.98
C GLU A 28 20.42 12.87 21.97
N GLN A 29 21.70 13.08 22.29
CA GLN A 29 22.62 13.72 21.35
C GLN A 29 22.82 12.88 20.09
N SER A 30 22.82 11.55 20.20
CA SER A 30 22.93 10.65 19.05
C SER A 30 21.74 10.79 18.10
N LYS A 31 20.51 10.84 18.62
CA LYS A 31 19.30 11.05 17.80
C LYS A 31 19.31 12.43 17.13
N ARG A 32 19.70 13.47 17.86
CA ARG A 32 19.86 14.83 17.30
C ARG A 32 20.86 14.86 16.15
N ARG A 33 22.05 14.27 16.34
CA ARG A 33 23.05 14.16 15.28
C ARG A 33 22.51 13.37 14.08
N CYS A 34 21.80 12.28 14.34
CA CYS A 34 21.18 11.49 13.27
C CYS A 34 20.23 12.33 12.40
N ILE A 35 19.35 13.13 13.03
CA ILE A 35 18.44 14.04 12.32
C ILE A 35 19.23 15.04 11.47
N MET A 36 20.24 15.68 12.05
CA MET A 36 21.04 16.69 11.34
C MET A 36 21.79 16.09 10.14
N ASP A 37 22.28 14.87 10.27
CA ASP A 37 22.92 14.13 9.18
C ASP A 37 21.93 13.78 8.06
N ILE A 38 20.70 13.36 8.40
CA ILE A 38 19.67 13.06 7.40
C ILE A 38 19.33 14.33 6.62
N MET A 39 19.22 15.46 7.32
CA MET A 39 18.92 16.75 6.72
C MET A 39 20.06 17.33 5.88
N SER A 40 21.32 16.94 6.13
CA SER A 40 22.45 17.42 5.34
C SER A 40 22.58 16.67 4.02
N HIS A 41 22.57 15.34 4.06
CA HIS A 41 22.67 14.51 2.85
C HIS A 41 22.05 13.13 3.09
N SER A 42 20.91 12.87 2.45
CA SER A 42 20.28 11.55 2.47
C SER A 42 19.79 11.13 1.09
N LEU A 43 19.88 9.83 0.85
CA LEU A 43 19.33 9.18 -0.33
C LEU A 43 18.16 8.31 0.12
N LEU A 44 16.96 8.72 -0.24
CA LEU A 44 15.73 8.02 0.07
C LEU A 44 15.38 7.07 -1.07
N HIS A 45 15.02 5.85 -0.71
CA HIS A 45 14.62 4.81 -1.64
C HIS A 45 13.30 4.22 -1.18
N PHE A 46 12.25 4.34 -1.98
CA PHE A 46 10.96 3.72 -1.68
C PHE A 46 11.02 2.24 -2.08
N ILE A 47 10.41 1.38 -1.27
CA ILE A 47 10.39 -0.07 -1.48
C ILE A 47 8.98 -0.63 -1.33
N LYS A 48 8.69 -1.71 -2.05
CA LYS A 48 7.52 -2.56 -1.82
C LYS A 48 7.93 -3.76 -0.98
N ASN A 49 7.26 -3.99 0.12
CA ASN A 49 7.45 -5.15 0.97
C ASN A 49 6.16 -5.98 1.05
N PRO A 50 5.97 -6.97 0.16
CA PRO A 50 4.74 -7.75 0.07
C PRO A 50 4.47 -8.64 1.31
N SER A 51 5.47 -8.84 2.18
CA SER A 51 5.37 -9.68 3.38
C SER A 51 5.17 -8.89 4.66
N SER A 52 5.05 -7.56 4.58
CA SER A 52 4.89 -6.66 5.72
C SER A 52 3.45 -6.15 5.81
N GLU A 53 2.99 -5.85 7.03
CA GLU A 53 1.72 -5.13 7.25
C GLU A 53 1.70 -3.77 6.50
N ARG A 54 2.87 -3.15 6.35
CA ARG A 54 3.06 -1.99 5.46
C ARG A 54 3.61 -2.45 4.12
N LEU A 55 2.74 -2.41 3.11
CA LEU A 55 3.08 -2.80 1.75
C LEU A 55 4.18 -1.94 1.14
N PHE A 56 4.24 -0.66 1.50
CA PHE A 56 5.28 0.27 1.07
C PHE A 56 6.04 0.85 2.26
N ASP A 57 7.34 1.03 2.08
CA ASP A 57 8.24 1.61 3.06
C ASP A 57 9.29 2.48 2.38
N VAL A 58 10.09 3.19 3.17
CA VAL A 58 11.23 3.99 2.72
C VAL A 58 12.49 3.51 3.40
N GLN A 59 13.61 3.54 2.67
CA GLN A 59 14.93 3.29 3.21
C GLN A 59 15.87 4.45 2.97
N ILE A 60 16.55 4.90 4.02
CA ILE A 60 17.73 5.78 3.88
C ILE A 60 18.97 4.89 3.73
N LYS A 61 19.45 4.73 2.49
CA LYS A 61 20.50 3.76 2.13
C LYS A 61 21.80 3.92 2.94
N SER A 62 22.17 5.15 3.30
CA SER A 62 23.41 5.41 4.05
C SER A 62 23.40 4.92 5.49
N LYS A 63 22.21 4.70 6.07
CA LYS A 63 22.03 4.38 7.50
C LYS A 63 21.13 3.18 7.77
N ASN A 64 20.57 2.56 6.73
CA ASN A 64 19.58 1.47 6.83
C ASN A 64 18.38 1.82 7.74
N LEU A 65 17.93 3.07 7.71
CA LEU A 65 16.77 3.52 8.48
C LEU A 65 15.49 3.28 7.69
N THR A 66 14.45 2.81 8.37
CA THR A 66 13.10 2.61 7.82
C THR A 66 12.17 3.77 8.16
N PHE A 67 10.92 3.74 7.68
CA PHE A 67 9.93 4.73 8.10
C PHE A 67 9.67 4.72 9.62
N ASP A 68 9.75 3.57 10.30
CA ASP A 68 9.55 3.50 11.75
C ASP A 68 10.62 4.29 12.51
N ASP A 69 11.87 4.15 12.10
CA ASP A 69 12.97 4.92 12.67
C ASP A 69 12.76 6.43 12.45
N LEU A 70 12.31 6.81 11.24
CA LEU A 70 12.03 8.21 10.91
C LEU A 70 10.86 8.77 11.71
N SER A 71 9.81 7.97 11.94
CA SER A 71 8.66 8.36 12.75
C SER A 71 9.07 8.58 14.21
N GLU A 72 9.92 7.70 14.76
CA GLU A 72 10.48 7.88 16.11
C GLU A 72 11.33 9.15 16.21
N LEU A 73 12.22 9.37 15.23
CA LEU A 73 13.04 10.57 15.17
C LEU A 73 12.20 11.85 15.02
N ARG A 74 11.09 11.80 14.27
CA ARG A 74 10.16 12.91 14.10
C ARG A 74 9.51 13.28 15.43
N ASP A 75 8.99 12.30 16.15
CA ASP A 75 8.37 12.55 17.46
C ASP A 75 9.40 13.09 18.46
N ARG A 76 10.65 12.63 18.36
CA ARG A 76 11.74 13.20 19.14
C ARG A 76 12.07 14.64 18.74
N ALA A 77 12.12 14.96 17.45
CA ALA A 77 12.34 16.32 16.95
C ALA A 77 11.26 17.29 17.48
N ARG A 78 9.99 16.87 17.47
CA ARG A 78 8.87 17.63 18.07
C ARG A 78 9.10 17.91 19.55
N LEU A 79 9.43 16.88 20.34
CA LEU A 79 9.69 17.02 21.78
C LEU A 79 10.86 17.97 22.08
N ILE A 80 11.92 17.91 21.27
CA ILE A 80 13.05 18.84 21.39
C ILE A 80 12.58 20.27 21.12
N GLY A 81 11.82 20.50 20.03
CA GLY A 81 11.25 21.80 19.71
C GLY A 81 10.44 22.40 20.86
N TYR A 82 9.60 21.59 21.52
CA TYR A 82 8.78 22.05 22.65
C TYR A 82 9.58 22.34 23.92
N SER A 83 10.58 21.51 24.24
CA SER A 83 11.31 21.59 25.51
C SER A 83 12.31 22.76 25.60
N ASN A 84 12.73 23.32 24.48
CA ASN A 84 13.92 24.19 24.40
C ASN A 84 13.64 25.66 24.03
N THR A 85 12.41 26.14 24.14
CA THR A 85 11.98 27.50 23.72
C THR A 85 12.62 28.68 24.50
N HIS A 86 13.44 28.42 25.51
CA HIS A 86 13.96 29.45 26.43
C HIS A 86 15.42 29.88 26.15
N ASN A 87 16.15 29.21 25.26
CA ASN A 87 17.53 29.57 24.89
C ASN A 87 17.57 30.42 23.62
N LYS A 88 18.04 31.68 23.73
CA LYS A 88 18.00 32.72 22.67
C LYS A 88 19.32 32.89 21.92
N ASN A 89 20.04 31.81 21.63
CA ASN A 89 21.26 31.90 20.83
C ASN A 89 20.95 31.62 19.34
N GLN A 90 21.65 32.28 18.42
CA GLN A 90 21.39 32.19 16.98
C GLN A 90 21.58 30.77 16.42
N ASP A 91 22.60 30.05 16.88
CA ASP A 91 22.82 28.64 16.50
C ASP A 91 21.67 27.73 16.94
N HIS A 92 21.07 28.04 18.08
CA HIS A 92 19.94 27.29 18.63
C HIS A 92 18.66 27.51 17.80
N TYR A 93 18.46 28.71 17.26
CA TYR A 93 17.35 28.99 16.34
C TYR A 93 17.48 28.19 15.04
N LEU A 94 18.69 28.15 14.47
CA LEU A 94 18.97 27.34 13.27
C LEU A 94 18.78 25.84 13.52
N GLU A 95 19.13 25.34 14.72
CA GLU A 95 18.86 23.95 15.12
C GLU A 95 17.35 23.67 15.15
N ILE A 96 16.54 24.53 15.78
CA ILE A 96 15.08 24.38 15.84
C ILE A 96 14.49 24.36 14.43
N GLN A 97 14.89 25.29 13.56
CA GLN A 97 14.38 25.35 12.19
C GLN A 97 14.66 24.06 11.41
N LYS A 98 15.86 23.48 11.56
CA LYS A 98 16.20 22.20 10.95
C LYS A 98 15.35 21.04 11.49
N LEU A 99 15.04 21.06 12.79
CA LEU A 99 14.14 20.07 13.39
C LEU A 99 12.72 20.20 12.85
N GLU A 100 12.20 21.42 12.69
CA GLU A 100 10.89 21.67 12.08
C GLU A 100 10.85 21.19 10.62
N SER A 101 11.87 21.51 9.82
CA SER A 101 11.99 21.01 8.45
C SER A 101 12.08 19.48 8.39
N PHE A 102 12.75 18.84 9.35
CA PHE A 102 12.77 17.38 9.44
C PHE A 102 11.38 16.80 9.76
N VAL A 103 10.62 17.43 10.65
CA VAL A 103 9.24 17.02 10.95
C VAL A 103 8.36 17.09 9.71
N GLU A 104 8.48 18.16 8.93
CA GLU A 104 7.78 18.31 7.65
C GLU A 104 8.21 17.24 6.63
N LEU A 105 9.52 16.99 6.48
CA LEU A 105 10.06 15.97 5.59
C LEU A 105 9.45 14.60 5.87
N VAL A 106 9.45 14.17 7.14
CA VAL A 106 8.87 12.87 7.51
C VAL A 106 7.36 12.85 7.25
N GLY A 107 6.66 13.97 7.42
CA GLY A 107 5.24 14.09 7.03
C GLY A 107 4.99 13.91 5.54
N VAL A 108 5.86 14.47 4.67
CA VAL A 108 5.78 14.27 3.22
C VAL A 108 6.02 12.81 2.85
N ILE A 109 7.01 12.16 3.47
CA ILE A 109 7.30 10.73 3.27
C ILE A 109 6.09 9.88 3.66
N GLU A 110 5.50 10.13 4.83
CA GLU A 110 4.29 9.43 5.30
C GLU A 110 3.14 9.57 4.30
N GLY A 111 2.93 10.79 3.78
CA GLY A 111 1.95 11.06 2.74
C GLY A 111 2.20 10.29 1.45
N ILE A 112 3.46 10.20 0.99
CA ILE A 112 3.83 9.40 -0.19
C ILE A 112 3.51 7.92 0.04
N LEU A 113 3.92 7.35 1.18
CA LEU A 113 3.66 5.94 1.51
C LEU A 113 2.17 5.63 1.56
N LYS A 114 1.37 6.55 2.11
CA LYS A 114 -0.09 6.45 2.13
C LYS A 114 -0.66 6.48 0.71
N ASN A 115 -0.26 7.44 -0.13
CA ASN A 115 -0.78 7.56 -1.49
C ASN A 115 -0.38 6.36 -2.37
N LEU A 116 0.84 5.82 -2.22
CA LEU A 116 1.25 4.59 -2.89
C LEU A 116 0.38 3.41 -2.45
N SER A 117 0.12 3.28 -1.15
CA SER A 117 -0.76 2.24 -0.61
C SER A 117 -2.17 2.37 -1.16
N SER A 118 -2.74 3.57 -1.15
CA SER A 118 -4.08 3.85 -1.68
C SER A 118 -4.17 3.54 -3.17
N LEU A 119 -3.22 4.01 -3.98
CA LEU A 119 -3.16 3.72 -5.42
C LEU A 119 -3.08 2.22 -5.68
N TYR A 120 -2.26 1.49 -4.91
CA TYR A 120 -2.16 0.05 -5.03
C TYR A 120 -3.48 -0.62 -4.71
N THR A 121 -4.12 -0.25 -3.59
CA THR A 121 -5.44 -0.77 -3.19
C THR A 121 -6.58 -0.36 -4.12
N ALA A 122 -6.41 0.73 -4.86
CA ALA A 122 -7.34 1.14 -5.92
C ALA A 122 -7.06 0.42 -7.25
N GLY A 123 -6.02 -0.40 -7.33
CA GLY A 123 -5.71 -1.21 -8.52
C GLY A 123 -5.04 -0.41 -9.62
N PHE A 124 -4.34 0.66 -9.27
CA PHE A 124 -3.61 1.45 -10.24
C PHE A 124 -2.50 0.59 -10.89
N PRO A 125 -2.49 0.39 -12.22
CA PRO A 125 -1.71 -0.67 -12.83
C PRO A 125 -0.18 -0.52 -12.81
N THR A 126 0.34 0.68 -12.57
CA THR A 126 1.78 1.03 -12.70
C THR A 126 2.41 1.53 -11.39
N VAL A 127 1.77 1.31 -10.23
CA VAL A 127 2.30 1.79 -8.91
C VAL A 127 3.70 1.26 -8.63
N THR A 128 3.99 0.01 -8.98
CA THR A 128 5.31 -0.60 -8.78
C THR A 128 6.39 0.10 -9.60
N ASP A 129 6.06 0.56 -10.81
CA ASP A 129 7.02 1.20 -11.71
C ASP A 129 7.40 2.61 -11.23
N ILE A 130 6.49 3.27 -10.52
CA ILE A 130 6.76 4.56 -9.86
C ILE A 130 7.84 4.39 -8.78
N ILE A 131 7.83 3.27 -8.07
CA ILE A 131 8.74 2.99 -6.95
C ILE A 131 10.14 2.61 -7.43
N TYR A 132 10.24 1.74 -8.43
CA TYR A 132 11.54 1.21 -8.88
C TYR A 132 12.47 2.24 -9.52
N ASN A 133 11.96 3.43 -9.87
CA ASN A 133 12.71 4.45 -10.60
C ASN A 133 13.04 5.70 -9.77
N GLN A 134 12.80 5.70 -8.46
CA GLN A 134 12.87 6.94 -7.66
C GLN A 134 13.80 6.81 -6.45
N ASP A 135 15.09 6.95 -6.73
CA ASP A 135 16.05 7.38 -5.72
C ASP A 135 15.93 8.91 -5.60
N VAL A 136 15.56 9.40 -4.41
CA VAL A 136 15.39 10.84 -4.17
C VAL A 136 16.46 11.32 -3.20
N THR A 137 17.33 12.21 -3.68
CA THR A 137 18.33 12.88 -2.85
C THR A 137 17.72 14.05 -2.11
N CYS A 138 17.92 14.11 -0.80
CA CYS A 138 17.65 15.28 0.03
C CYS A 138 18.99 15.90 0.44
N ASN A 139 19.24 17.13 -0.02
CA ASN A 139 20.47 17.87 0.24
C ASN A 139 20.14 19.14 0.99
N GLU A 140 20.79 19.39 2.13
CA GLU A 140 20.67 20.62 2.91
C GLU A 140 19.21 21.00 3.27
N GLY A 141 18.36 20.00 3.48
CA GLY A 141 16.94 20.19 3.77
C GLY A 141 16.08 20.58 2.56
N ASN A 142 16.60 20.53 1.33
CA ASN A 142 15.78 20.58 0.13
C ASN A 142 15.19 19.21 -0.18
N TYR A 143 13.86 19.13 -0.11
CA TYR A 143 13.05 17.96 -0.47
C TYR A 143 11.91 18.32 -1.43
N ASP A 144 12.13 19.31 -2.29
CA ASP A 144 11.12 19.76 -3.28
C ASP A 144 10.69 18.63 -4.21
N ASN A 145 11.62 17.75 -4.59
CA ASN A 145 11.33 16.56 -5.38
C ASN A 145 10.37 15.60 -4.65
N LEU A 146 10.50 15.44 -3.33
CA LEU A 146 9.55 14.65 -2.54
C LEU A 146 8.19 15.34 -2.45
N ARG A 147 8.15 16.67 -2.28
CA ARG A 147 6.89 17.42 -2.29
C ARG A 147 6.19 17.31 -3.65
N GLN A 148 6.94 17.37 -4.74
CA GLN A 148 6.41 17.20 -6.09
C GLN A 148 5.89 15.78 -6.30
N LEU A 149 6.65 14.77 -5.90
CA LEU A 149 6.21 13.37 -5.94
C LEU A 149 4.92 13.16 -5.14
N TYR A 150 4.85 13.69 -3.91
CA TYR A 150 3.65 13.65 -3.09
C TYR A 150 2.43 14.20 -3.83
N LYS A 151 2.55 15.40 -4.41
CA LYS A 151 1.46 16.04 -5.17
C LYS A 151 1.07 15.23 -6.40
N THR A 152 2.04 14.74 -7.16
CA THR A 152 1.76 13.92 -8.36
C THR A 152 1.03 12.62 -8.00
N LEU A 153 1.37 12.00 -6.87
CA LEU A 153 0.67 10.80 -6.40
C LEU A 153 -0.74 11.11 -5.92
N GLU A 154 -0.93 12.25 -5.24
CA GLU A 154 -2.24 12.73 -4.78
C GLU A 154 -3.17 13.01 -5.97
N GLU A 155 -2.70 13.76 -6.97
CA GLU A 155 -3.44 14.03 -8.21
C GLU A 155 -3.77 12.75 -8.98
N LYS A 156 -2.80 11.81 -9.09
CA LYS A 156 -3.03 10.52 -9.75
C LYS A 156 -4.09 9.69 -9.03
N LEU A 157 -4.07 9.67 -7.70
CA LEU A 157 -5.05 8.94 -6.90
C LEU A 157 -6.44 9.50 -7.09
N GLU A 158 -6.61 10.82 -6.97
CA GLU A 158 -7.90 11.48 -7.12
C GLU A 158 -8.49 11.23 -8.52
N LEU A 159 -7.69 11.41 -9.58
CA LEU A 159 -8.15 11.17 -10.95
C LEU A 159 -8.52 9.69 -11.17
N TRP A 160 -7.73 8.77 -10.62
CA TRP A 160 -8.00 7.33 -10.76
C TRP A 160 -9.28 6.92 -10.04
N GLU A 161 -9.53 7.41 -8.82
CA GLU A 161 -10.74 7.12 -8.07
C GLU A 161 -12.00 7.65 -8.77
N GLN A 162 -11.93 8.86 -9.34
CA GLN A 162 -13.01 9.42 -10.16
C GLN A 162 -13.28 8.54 -11.39
N GLN A 163 -12.22 8.11 -12.09
CA GLN A 163 -12.33 7.25 -13.25
C GLN A 163 -12.94 5.89 -12.90
N LEU A 164 -12.52 5.27 -11.80
CA LEU A 164 -13.08 4.01 -11.31
C LEU A 164 -14.59 4.14 -11.05
N CYS A 165 -15.03 5.23 -10.42
CA CYS A 165 -16.45 5.47 -10.16
C CYS A 165 -17.26 5.54 -11.45
N VAL A 166 -16.74 6.24 -12.47
CA VAL A 166 -17.37 6.30 -13.79
C VAL A 166 -17.40 4.92 -14.44
N MET A 167 -16.30 4.16 -14.38
CA MET A 167 -16.21 2.83 -14.98
C MET A 167 -17.16 1.83 -14.31
N TYR A 168 -17.33 1.88 -12.99
CA TYR A 168 -18.30 1.02 -12.29
C TYR A 168 -19.76 1.31 -12.64
N GLN A 169 -20.08 2.54 -13.05
CA GLN A 169 -21.42 2.87 -13.54
C GLN A 169 -21.66 2.33 -14.96
N ILE A 170 -20.64 2.33 -15.81
CA ILE A 170 -20.74 1.90 -17.21
C ILE A 170 -20.63 0.37 -17.34
N TYR A 171 -19.76 -0.24 -16.52
CA TYR A 171 -19.41 -1.66 -16.48
C TYR A 171 -19.52 -2.20 -15.04
N PRO A 172 -20.73 -2.49 -14.55
CA PRO A 172 -20.94 -3.00 -13.18
C PRO A 172 -20.19 -4.30 -12.89
N GLU A 173 -19.85 -5.08 -13.92
CA GLU A 173 -19.10 -6.33 -13.82
C GLU A 173 -17.70 -6.13 -13.19
N LEU A 174 -17.13 -4.93 -13.32
CA LEU A 174 -15.85 -4.60 -12.67
C LEU A 174 -15.95 -4.60 -11.14
N THR A 175 -17.14 -4.40 -10.57
CA THR A 175 -17.34 -4.37 -9.10
C THR A 175 -17.21 -5.73 -8.43
N TYR A 176 -17.20 -6.82 -9.20
CA TYR A 176 -17.00 -8.17 -8.68
C TYR A 176 -15.55 -8.47 -8.31
N PHE A 177 -14.61 -7.66 -8.78
CA PHE A 177 -13.19 -7.88 -8.59
C PHE A 177 -12.60 -6.89 -7.60
N SER A 178 -11.73 -7.40 -6.73
CA SER A 178 -10.79 -6.56 -6.00
C SER A 178 -9.68 -6.06 -6.92
N TYR A 179 -8.96 -5.06 -6.45
CA TYR A 179 -7.94 -4.39 -7.22
C TYR A 179 -6.80 -5.29 -7.74
N GLU A 180 -6.28 -6.23 -6.94
CA GLU A 180 -5.25 -7.18 -7.42
C GLU A 180 -5.84 -8.16 -8.44
N GLN A 181 -7.14 -8.43 -8.34
CA GLN A 181 -7.85 -9.34 -9.24
C GLN A 181 -8.00 -8.73 -10.63
N PHE A 182 -8.05 -7.41 -10.80
CA PHE A 182 -8.01 -6.80 -12.15
C PHE A 182 -6.77 -7.22 -12.92
N GLN A 183 -5.60 -7.18 -12.29
CA GLN A 183 -4.35 -7.57 -12.94
C GLN A 183 -4.31 -9.08 -13.24
N MET A 184 -4.85 -9.92 -12.34
CA MET A 184 -4.93 -11.37 -12.55
C MET A 184 -5.90 -11.75 -13.68
N VAL A 185 -7.03 -11.05 -13.79
CA VAL A 185 -8.01 -11.26 -14.85
C VAL A 185 -7.45 -10.75 -16.17
N GLU A 186 -6.83 -9.57 -16.20
CA GLU A 186 -6.18 -9.03 -17.38
C GLU A 186 -5.03 -9.93 -17.87
N SER A 187 -4.19 -10.44 -16.96
CA SER A 187 -3.09 -11.34 -17.35
C SER A 187 -3.60 -12.66 -17.92
N PHE A 188 -4.74 -13.15 -17.44
CA PHE A 188 -5.41 -14.32 -17.99
C PHE A 188 -6.00 -14.05 -19.38
N ILE A 189 -6.79 -12.98 -19.53
CA ILE A 189 -7.48 -12.63 -20.79
C ILE A 189 -6.49 -12.48 -21.94
N TYR A 190 -5.35 -11.83 -21.67
CA TYR A 190 -4.31 -11.60 -22.67
C TYR A 190 -3.28 -12.73 -22.75
N ASN A 191 -3.48 -13.85 -22.05
CA ASN A 191 -2.62 -15.02 -22.20
C ASN A 191 -2.94 -15.74 -23.52
N VAL A 192 -1.88 -16.15 -24.23
CA VAL A 192 -1.99 -16.84 -25.53
C VAL A 192 -2.63 -18.23 -25.39
N LYS A 193 -2.62 -18.81 -24.19
CA LYS A 193 -3.22 -20.11 -23.89
C LYS A 193 -4.12 -20.01 -22.67
N ILE A 194 -5.32 -20.59 -22.76
CA ILE A 194 -6.17 -20.79 -21.57
C ILE A 194 -5.48 -21.81 -20.68
N GLU A 195 -5.18 -21.39 -19.46
CA GLU A 195 -4.62 -22.23 -18.42
C GLU A 195 -5.62 -22.30 -17.27
N GLU A 196 -6.26 -23.45 -17.07
CA GLU A 196 -7.26 -23.63 -16.00
C GLU A 196 -6.70 -23.37 -14.60
N LYS A 197 -5.39 -23.55 -14.42
CA LYS A 197 -4.68 -23.29 -13.15
C LYS A 197 -4.41 -21.81 -12.89
N HIS A 198 -4.62 -20.94 -13.87
CA HIS A 198 -4.35 -19.53 -13.73
C HIS A 198 -5.39 -18.90 -12.79
N PRO A 199 -4.99 -18.09 -11.78
CA PRO A 199 -5.94 -17.49 -10.83
C PRO A 199 -7.10 -16.73 -11.50
N GLY A 200 -6.81 -15.99 -12.57
CA GLY A 200 -7.82 -15.31 -13.39
C GLY A 200 -8.90 -16.22 -13.98
N TYR A 201 -8.58 -17.46 -14.37
CA TYR A 201 -9.57 -18.43 -14.86
C TYR A 201 -10.62 -18.75 -13.79
N HIS A 202 -10.14 -19.07 -12.58
CA HIS A 202 -11.01 -19.40 -11.45
C HIS A 202 -11.83 -18.20 -10.96
N LEU A 203 -11.25 -17.00 -10.99
CA LEU A 203 -11.96 -15.78 -10.62
C LEU A 203 -13.14 -15.53 -11.54
N LEU A 204 -12.93 -15.59 -12.87
CA LEU A 204 -14.00 -15.44 -13.86
C LEU A 204 -15.09 -16.52 -13.70
N LYS A 205 -14.69 -17.78 -13.53
CA LYS A 205 -15.62 -18.89 -13.34
C LYS A 205 -16.46 -18.73 -12.08
N TYR A 206 -15.87 -18.25 -10.99
CA TYR A 206 -16.55 -18.06 -9.71
C TYR A 206 -17.70 -17.05 -9.79
N ILE A 207 -17.53 -16.00 -10.62
CA ILE A 207 -18.54 -14.95 -10.79
C ILE A 207 -19.50 -15.24 -11.97
N GLY A 208 -19.49 -16.48 -12.49
CA GLY A 208 -20.43 -16.95 -13.51
C GLY A 208 -20.06 -16.59 -14.95
N PHE A 209 -18.81 -16.20 -15.20
CA PHE A 209 -18.30 -16.01 -16.56
C PHE A 209 -17.66 -17.31 -17.06
N GLU A 210 -17.80 -17.58 -18.37
CA GLU A 210 -17.23 -18.76 -19.04
C GLU A 210 -15.90 -18.43 -19.72
N PRO A 211 -14.73 -18.72 -19.11
CA PRO A 211 -13.44 -18.23 -19.61
C PRO A 211 -13.10 -18.70 -21.04
N ASP A 212 -13.68 -19.83 -21.47
CA ASP A 212 -13.50 -20.39 -22.80
C ASP A 212 -14.18 -19.55 -23.90
N LEU A 213 -15.24 -18.80 -23.56
CA LEU A 213 -15.91 -17.89 -24.49
C LEU A 213 -15.11 -16.61 -24.75
N LEU A 214 -14.19 -16.24 -23.85
CA LEU A 214 -13.37 -15.04 -24.00
C LEU A 214 -12.44 -15.09 -25.22
N GLN A 215 -12.04 -16.30 -25.67
CA GLN A 215 -11.25 -16.47 -26.90
C GLN A 215 -12.06 -16.17 -28.17
N GLN A 216 -13.39 -16.21 -28.10
CA GLN A 216 -14.28 -15.94 -29.23
C GLN A 216 -14.57 -14.44 -29.36
N ILE A 217 -14.32 -13.67 -28.30
CA ILE A 217 -14.44 -12.22 -28.31
C ILE A 217 -13.23 -11.65 -29.05
N ASN A 218 -13.48 -10.73 -29.99
CA ASN A 218 -12.40 -9.99 -30.64
C ASN A 218 -11.78 -9.01 -29.64
N LEU A 219 -10.72 -9.44 -28.96
CA LEU A 219 -10.08 -8.68 -27.90
C LEU A 219 -9.38 -7.43 -28.46
N PRO A 220 -9.55 -6.25 -27.85
CA PRO A 220 -8.74 -5.09 -28.20
C PRO A 220 -7.27 -5.35 -27.87
N PRO A 221 -6.31 -4.76 -28.59
CA PRO A 221 -4.89 -4.91 -28.29
C PRO A 221 -4.59 -4.45 -26.85
N LYS A 222 -3.64 -5.12 -26.19
CA LYS A 222 -3.25 -4.76 -24.82
C LYS A 222 -2.66 -3.35 -24.79
N SER A 223 -3.35 -2.43 -24.12
CA SER A 223 -2.89 -1.05 -23.97
C SER A 223 -1.85 -0.91 -22.86
N LYS A 224 -1.04 0.14 -22.95
CA LYS A 224 -0.15 0.61 -21.87
C LYS A 224 -0.80 1.69 -21.01
N ASP A 225 -1.79 2.39 -21.54
CA ASP A 225 -2.52 3.44 -20.82
C ASP A 225 -3.37 2.82 -19.71
N GLU A 226 -3.27 3.35 -18.50
CA GLU A 226 -3.94 2.78 -17.33
C GLU A 226 -5.46 2.81 -17.44
N ASN A 227 -6.02 3.87 -18.05
CA ASN A 227 -7.46 4.04 -18.19
C ASN A 227 -8.02 3.14 -19.29
N GLU A 228 -7.35 3.08 -20.43
CA GLU A 228 -7.74 2.18 -21.52
C GLU A 228 -7.71 0.71 -21.09
N ARG A 229 -6.74 0.31 -20.26
CA ARG A 229 -6.68 -1.06 -19.71
C ARG A 229 -7.93 -1.41 -18.92
N LEU A 230 -8.35 -0.53 -18.00
CA LEU A 230 -9.57 -0.72 -17.21
C LEU A 230 -10.82 -0.72 -18.08
N GLU A 231 -10.92 0.21 -19.03
CA GLU A 231 -12.07 0.28 -19.95
C GLU A 231 -12.16 -0.96 -20.83
N ASN A 232 -11.03 -1.46 -21.35
CA ASN A 232 -10.99 -2.69 -22.13
C ASN A 232 -11.47 -3.89 -21.32
N LEU A 233 -11.03 -4.03 -20.06
CA LEU A 233 -11.54 -5.07 -19.16
C LEU A 233 -13.06 -4.96 -19.00
N GLY A 234 -13.58 -3.77 -18.73
CA GLY A 234 -15.02 -3.53 -18.58
C GLY A 234 -15.81 -3.93 -19.83
N LYS A 235 -15.33 -3.54 -21.01
CA LYS A 235 -15.95 -3.91 -22.30
C LYS A 235 -15.98 -5.42 -22.50
N ILE A 236 -14.86 -6.10 -22.26
CA ILE A 236 -14.74 -7.55 -22.46
C ILE A 236 -15.73 -8.30 -21.55
N LEU A 237 -15.77 -7.94 -20.26
CA LEU A 237 -16.67 -8.56 -19.28
C LEU A 237 -18.13 -8.31 -19.65
N LYS A 238 -18.50 -7.07 -19.98
CA LYS A 238 -19.87 -6.74 -20.41
C LYS A 238 -20.28 -7.51 -21.66
N THR A 239 -19.41 -7.61 -22.66
CA THR A 239 -19.69 -8.40 -23.88
C THR A 239 -19.90 -9.87 -23.57
N GLN A 240 -19.08 -10.45 -22.70
CA GLN A 240 -19.24 -11.85 -22.30
C GLN A 240 -20.57 -12.08 -21.55
N ARG A 241 -20.99 -11.12 -20.72
CA ARG A 241 -22.27 -11.16 -20.02
C ARG A 241 -23.43 -11.18 -21.02
N SER A 242 -23.44 -10.26 -21.97
CA SER A 242 -24.48 -10.21 -23.01
C SER A 242 -24.54 -11.51 -23.82
N ILE A 243 -23.40 -12.09 -24.21
CA ILE A 243 -23.37 -13.38 -24.92
C ILE A 243 -23.98 -14.50 -24.05
N SER A 244 -23.71 -14.50 -22.75
CA SER A 244 -24.23 -15.50 -21.83
C SER A 244 -25.74 -15.36 -21.65
N ASP A 245 -26.23 -14.14 -21.46
CA ASP A 245 -27.65 -13.84 -21.33
C ASP A 245 -28.42 -14.20 -22.64
N ASP A 246 -27.87 -13.88 -23.82
CA ASP A 246 -28.46 -14.24 -25.12
C ASP A 246 -28.55 -15.77 -25.33
N LEU A 247 -27.55 -16.53 -24.85
CA LEU A 247 -27.54 -18.00 -24.93
C LEU A 247 -28.58 -18.63 -23.99
N GLU A 248 -28.80 -18.06 -22.80
CA GLU A 248 -29.84 -18.49 -21.88
C GLU A 248 -31.24 -18.26 -22.47
N GLU A 249 -31.50 -17.11 -23.10
CA GLU A 249 -32.78 -16.81 -23.76
C GLU A 249 -33.10 -17.78 -24.90
N ILE A 250 -32.11 -18.13 -25.73
CA ILE A 250 -32.28 -19.12 -26.82
C ILE A 250 -32.57 -20.53 -26.26
N LEU A 251 -31.96 -20.89 -25.13
CA LEU A 251 -32.18 -22.20 -24.48
C LEU A 251 -33.55 -22.28 -23.80
N GLU A 252 -34.07 -21.17 -23.28
CA GLU A 252 -35.42 -21.09 -22.72
C GLU A 252 -36.51 -21.12 -23.81
N ASP A 253 -36.26 -20.52 -24.98
CA ASP A 253 -37.21 -20.54 -26.11
C ASP A 253 -37.24 -21.87 -26.90
N SER A 254 -36.22 -22.71 -26.76
CA SER A 254 -36.06 -23.96 -27.50
C SER A 254 -36.51 -25.22 -26.74
N PHE A 255 -37.64 -25.14 -26.01
CA PHE A 255 -38.24 -26.25 -25.24
C PHE A 255 -38.38 -27.56 -26.05
N ILE A 256 -37.34 -28.39 -25.97
CA ILE A 256 -37.44 -29.85 -25.94
C ILE A 256 -37.07 -30.23 -24.50
N PRO A 257 -37.90 -31.02 -23.79
CA PRO A 257 -37.60 -31.40 -22.42
C PRO A 257 -36.43 -32.38 -22.41
N THR A 258 -35.23 -31.84 -22.36
CA THR A 258 -34.02 -32.62 -22.08
C THR A 258 -33.61 -32.27 -20.67
N VAL A 259 -33.63 -33.30 -19.83
CA VAL A 259 -33.18 -33.27 -18.43
C VAL A 259 -31.94 -32.40 -18.30
N SER A 260 -32.05 -31.35 -17.50
CA SER A 260 -31.00 -30.35 -17.28
C SER A 260 -29.71 -31.03 -16.82
N ILE A 261 -28.72 -31.08 -17.71
CA ILE A 261 -27.36 -31.56 -17.42
C ILE A 261 -26.65 -30.61 -16.44
N PHE A 262 -27.19 -29.40 -16.21
CA PHE A 262 -26.69 -28.45 -15.21
C PHE A 262 -26.92 -28.86 -13.74
N ALA A 263 -27.75 -29.89 -13.47
CA ALA A 263 -27.96 -30.39 -12.11
C ALA A 263 -26.89 -31.39 -11.61
N LEU A 264 -25.99 -31.86 -12.48
CA LEU A 264 -25.07 -32.97 -12.15
C LEU A 264 -23.62 -32.59 -11.86
N SER A 265 -23.22 -31.31 -11.98
CA SER A 265 -21.90 -30.86 -11.54
C SER A 265 -21.92 -30.09 -10.20
N TYR A 266 -23.08 -29.58 -9.77
CA TYR A 266 -23.23 -28.93 -8.46
C TYR A 266 -23.37 -29.90 -7.27
N SER A 267 -23.54 -31.19 -7.53
CA SER A 267 -23.78 -32.22 -6.51
C SER A 267 -22.53 -33.00 -6.08
N SER A 268 -21.34 -32.76 -6.69
CA SER A 268 -20.12 -33.53 -6.38
C SER A 268 -19.06 -32.81 -5.52
N MET A 269 -19.28 -31.57 -5.06
CA MET A 269 -18.32 -30.86 -4.19
C MET A 269 -18.94 -30.26 -2.91
N ARG A 270 -20.03 -30.85 -2.41
CA ARG A 270 -20.58 -30.54 -1.07
C ARG A 270 -20.24 -31.55 0.02
N SER A 271 -19.29 -32.46 -0.20
CA SER A 271 -18.98 -33.55 0.75
C SER A 271 -17.56 -33.58 1.32
N ILE A 272 -16.83 -32.46 1.34
CA ILE A 272 -15.58 -32.35 2.11
C ILE A 272 -15.50 -30.98 2.78
N HIS A 273 -16.32 -30.73 3.80
CA HIS A 273 -15.99 -29.81 4.92
C HIS A 273 -17.06 -29.77 6.03
N LEU A 274 -17.62 -30.92 6.45
CA LEU A 274 -18.55 -30.95 7.60
C LEU A 274 -18.35 -32.15 8.54
N LEU A 275 -17.12 -32.66 8.69
CA LEU A 275 -16.78 -33.60 9.76
C LEU A 275 -15.35 -33.36 10.28
N SER A 276 -15.16 -32.29 11.06
CA SER A 276 -14.15 -32.24 12.11
C SER A 276 -14.36 -30.98 12.98
N LEU A 277 -15.38 -31.01 13.83
CA LEU A 277 -15.49 -30.16 15.03
C LEU A 277 -16.71 -30.62 15.82
N GLU A 278 -16.57 -31.79 16.45
CA GLU A 278 -17.33 -32.18 17.64
C GLU A 278 -16.60 -33.40 18.26
N THR A 279 -15.59 -33.09 19.09
CA THR A 279 -15.23 -33.70 20.39
C THR A 279 -13.87 -33.15 20.80
#